data_AF-A0A402B834-F1
#
_entry.id   AF-A0A402B834-F1
#
_cell.length_a   1.000
_cell.length_b   1.000
_cell.length_c   1.000
_cell.angle_alpha   90.00
_cell.angle_beta   90.00
_cell.angle_gamma   90.00
#
_symmetry.space_group_name_H-M   'P 1'
#
loop_
_entity.id
_entity.type
_entity.pdbx_description
1 polymer ?
#
loop_
_entity_poly.entity_id
_entity_poly.type
_entity_poly.pdbx_seq_one_letter_code
_entity_poly.pdbx_strand_id
1 'polypeptide(L)'
;MKIKLPKDLRGASFPRVLNLELNGFDIDLFLPSLFFTILSQGKGKARQTNNPEDIKKYIESLSKHQALEGFDNANGRILLERFVRTSLIVTGRVGRAQKGEQILSLVPYTILTHKAGFPTHNSRQRKADIFIYQALRDYLQGDDALRSFAKQVFGRGIEIGQLPDLGGTYDDHTQLDILTRLSIAFIDGFNNTRPQLNRERKLPNAFPSLVNGLARDLLRYLFEFHDKMPTQAFTYNLLAMINFEFFNYTLHVVHAINALVANPEVLPAAMQDDKQPSALQMYVDFTNGSTPRSLEMSKACVRRDIEAYQQFSFSNLLLRQIDIYTAKLRNNSRRKADIEKILPIDTSGAHYLQGLLLLQEDPKINVHLEAAAQLDEERIRTENIEKEEGEDSEAWQMLDNIANTGETDLERVISLLAETQRGDGSKNVISWFYGTGGIKKTHGVLRGLTTHRQTWRYAPENDLLAALVQVATARLSGPNQLRPIKLREFLDFLKERYGILVDTPPAPFEGAEYAAAARDNLRAMLGRLRQMGIFRDLSDDFTVQRLHAPYAGTEHVKVEA
;
A
#
# COMPACT_ATOMS: atom_id res chain seq x y z
N MET A 1 -28.79 1.16 17.84
CA MET A 1 -28.12 2.22 18.64
C MET A 1 -26.61 2.17 18.38
N LYS A 2 -25.88 3.30 18.48
CA LYS A 2 -24.41 3.31 18.31
C LYS A 2 -23.75 3.18 19.69
N ILE A 3 -23.01 2.10 19.92
CA ILE A 3 -22.27 1.87 21.17
C ILE A 3 -21.24 3.01 21.34
N LYS A 4 -21.32 3.68 22.49
CA LYS A 4 -20.35 4.69 22.94
C LYS A 4 -19.17 3.98 23.58
N LEU A 5 -17.95 4.36 23.20
CA LEU A 5 -16.73 3.83 23.79
C LEU A 5 -16.00 4.90 24.60
N PRO A 6 -15.37 4.52 25.73
CA PRO A 6 -14.37 5.33 26.41
C PRO A 6 -13.29 5.81 25.43
N LYS A 7 -12.76 7.02 25.66
CA LYS A 7 -11.88 7.70 24.69
C LYS A 7 -10.61 6.89 24.33
N ASP A 8 -10.04 6.19 25.29
CA ASP A 8 -8.84 5.36 25.16
C ASP A 8 -9.08 4.05 24.40
N LEU A 9 -10.31 3.52 24.41
CA LEU A 9 -10.67 2.29 23.71
C LEU A 9 -11.03 2.53 22.24
N ARG A 10 -11.28 3.79 21.84
CA ARG A 10 -11.66 4.15 20.46
C ARG A 10 -10.56 3.84 19.44
N GLY A 11 -11.00 3.35 18.29
CA GLY A 11 -10.16 3.11 17.11
C GLY A 11 -9.62 1.69 17.03
N ALA A 12 -9.31 1.25 15.81
CA ALA A 12 -8.84 -0.11 15.53
C ALA A 12 -7.37 -0.15 15.05
N SER A 13 -6.67 0.98 15.00
CA SER A 13 -5.29 1.00 14.49
C SER A 13 -4.34 0.38 15.52
N PHE A 14 -3.50 -0.56 15.06
CA PHE A 14 -2.42 -1.11 15.85
C PHE A 14 -1.11 -1.11 15.05
N PRO A 15 -0.29 -0.04 15.18
CA PRO A 15 0.90 0.17 14.35
C PRO A 15 1.98 -0.91 14.42
N ARG A 16 1.99 -1.75 15.48
CA ARG A 16 2.91 -2.88 15.61
C ARG A 16 2.56 -4.03 14.66
N VAL A 17 1.28 -4.18 14.30
CA VAL A 17 0.83 -5.12 13.27
C VAL A 17 0.96 -4.50 11.90
N LEU A 18 0.39 -3.30 11.71
CA LEU A 18 0.37 -2.64 10.42
C LEU A 18 0.57 -1.14 10.57
N ASN A 19 1.70 -0.63 10.05
CA ASN A 19 2.02 0.80 10.05
C ASN A 19 1.33 1.58 8.89
N LEU A 20 0.31 0.98 8.28
CA LEU A 20 -0.56 1.57 7.26
C LEU A 20 -1.97 1.76 7.85
N GLU A 21 -2.68 2.77 7.38
CA GLU A 21 -4.09 2.96 7.73
C GLU A 21 -5.00 2.38 6.64
N LEU A 22 -5.74 1.31 6.97
CA LEU A 22 -6.65 0.63 6.05
C LEU A 22 -7.90 1.46 5.73
N ASN A 23 -7.73 2.51 4.94
CA ASN A 23 -8.77 3.43 4.46
C ASN A 23 -8.64 3.61 2.94
N GLY A 24 -9.55 4.35 2.30
CA GLY A 24 -9.37 4.73 0.89
C GLY A 24 -8.02 5.42 0.65
N PHE A 25 -7.26 4.88 -0.30
CA PHE A 25 -5.94 5.31 -0.74
C PHE A 25 -5.98 5.66 -2.24
N ASP A 26 -5.33 6.76 -2.62
CA ASP A 26 -5.21 7.18 -4.01
C ASP A 26 -3.73 7.33 -4.38
N ILE A 27 -3.25 6.36 -5.15
CA ILE A 27 -1.85 6.23 -5.53
C ILE A 27 -1.38 7.40 -6.41
N ASP A 28 -2.28 8.08 -7.12
CA ASP A 28 -1.91 9.18 -8.02
C ASP A 28 -1.42 10.43 -7.25
N LEU A 29 -1.73 10.53 -5.94
CA LEU A 29 -1.32 11.64 -5.08
C LEU A 29 -0.04 11.34 -4.29
N PHE A 30 0.56 10.17 -4.50
CA PHE A 30 1.54 9.58 -3.58
C PHE A 30 2.95 10.15 -3.72
N LEU A 31 3.50 10.15 -4.93
CA LEU A 31 4.94 10.38 -5.14
C LEU A 31 5.46 11.73 -4.64
N PRO A 32 4.76 12.87 -4.81
CA PRO A 32 5.26 14.13 -4.26
C PRO A 32 5.42 14.11 -2.73
N SER A 33 4.58 13.35 -2.03
CA SER A 33 4.74 13.14 -0.58
C SER A 33 5.92 12.21 -0.27
N LEU A 34 6.09 11.12 -1.01
CA LEU A 34 7.24 10.23 -0.84
C LEU A 34 8.56 10.96 -1.12
N PHE A 35 8.64 11.76 -2.20
CA PHE A 35 9.83 12.56 -2.51
C PHE A 35 10.16 13.52 -1.38
N PHE A 36 9.15 14.20 -0.81
CA PHE A 36 9.36 15.04 0.35
C PHE A 36 9.94 14.24 1.52
N THR A 37 9.32 13.12 1.88
CA THR A 37 9.73 12.27 3.01
C THR A 37 11.15 11.72 2.83
N ILE A 38 11.55 11.34 1.61
CA ILE A 38 12.92 10.91 1.30
C ILE A 38 13.90 12.07 1.46
N LEU A 39 13.63 13.21 0.81
CA LEU A 39 14.54 14.36 0.83
C LEU A 39 14.67 14.98 2.22
N SER A 40 13.60 14.92 3.02
CA SER A 40 13.55 15.44 4.39
C SER A 40 14.11 14.48 5.45
N GLN A 41 14.56 13.29 5.04
CA GLN A 41 15.01 12.22 5.95
C GLN A 41 13.92 11.84 6.97
N GLY A 42 12.68 11.76 6.47
CA GLY A 42 11.50 11.33 7.20
C GLY A 42 10.83 12.40 8.08
N LYS A 43 11.35 13.62 8.06
CA LYS A 43 10.71 14.77 8.71
C LYS A 43 9.38 15.14 8.06
N GLY A 44 8.39 15.52 8.86
CA GLY A 44 7.08 15.97 8.39
C GLY A 44 7.12 17.31 7.62
N LYS A 45 6.08 17.62 6.85
CA LYS A 45 5.94 18.90 6.11
C LYS A 45 5.49 20.03 7.03
N ALA A 46 6.05 21.24 6.89
CA ALA A 46 5.50 22.44 7.54
C ALA A 46 4.06 22.70 7.10
N ARG A 47 3.28 23.37 7.95
CA ARG A 47 1.85 23.63 7.68
C ARG A 47 1.69 24.67 6.57
N GLN A 48 0.95 24.32 5.52
CA GLN A 48 0.42 25.22 4.46
C GLN A 48 1.43 26.24 3.90
N THR A 49 2.45 25.76 3.17
CA THR A 49 3.40 26.63 2.46
C THR A 49 2.79 27.33 1.24
N ASN A 50 1.94 26.61 0.49
CA ASN A 50 1.28 27.09 -0.71
C ASN A 50 -0.24 26.88 -0.57
N ASN A 51 -1.04 27.80 -1.10
CA ASN A 51 -2.49 27.67 -1.10
C ASN A 51 -2.92 26.76 -2.28
N PRO A 52 -3.57 25.61 -2.04
CA PRO A 52 -4.01 24.72 -3.12
C PRO A 52 -5.16 25.30 -3.96
N GLU A 53 -5.87 26.33 -3.49
CA GLU A 53 -6.96 26.98 -4.24
C GLU A 53 -6.48 28.04 -5.25
N ASP A 54 -5.21 28.45 -5.16
CA ASP A 54 -4.60 29.51 -5.99
C ASP A 54 -4.22 29.02 -7.41
N ILE A 55 -5.00 28.12 -8.02
CA ILE A 55 -4.68 27.50 -9.33
C ILE A 55 -4.36 28.56 -10.40
N LYS A 56 -5.19 29.59 -10.51
CA LYS A 56 -5.02 30.67 -11.50
C LYS A 56 -3.70 31.42 -11.31
N LYS A 57 -3.31 31.68 -10.06
CA LYS A 57 -2.06 32.38 -9.73
C LYS A 57 -0.85 31.58 -10.22
N TYR A 58 -0.82 30.27 -10.00
CA TYR A 58 0.31 29.44 -10.47
C TYR A 58 0.36 29.35 -12.00
N ILE A 59 -0.78 29.30 -12.67
CA ILE A 59 -0.85 29.32 -14.15
C ILE A 59 -0.39 30.67 -14.71
N GLU A 60 -0.78 31.78 -14.09
CA GLU A 60 -0.30 33.12 -14.45
C GLU A 60 1.21 33.30 -14.21
N SER A 61 1.76 32.65 -13.18
CA SER A 61 3.21 32.60 -12.96
C SER A 61 3.91 31.84 -14.09
N LEU A 62 3.36 30.69 -14.50
CA LEU A 62 3.89 29.89 -15.60
C LEU A 62 3.83 30.63 -16.94
N SER A 63 2.74 31.35 -17.23
CA SER A 63 2.61 32.08 -18.50
C SER A 63 3.66 33.17 -18.69
N LYS A 64 4.27 33.66 -17.59
CA LYS A 64 5.31 34.68 -17.59
C LYS A 64 6.73 34.09 -17.46
N HIS A 65 6.84 32.77 -17.42
CA HIS A 65 8.11 32.09 -17.20
C HIS A 65 8.98 32.17 -18.46
N GLN A 66 10.25 32.51 -18.31
CA GLN A 66 11.20 32.74 -19.42
C GLN A 66 11.38 31.56 -20.40
N ALA A 67 11.06 30.35 -19.96
CA ALA A 67 11.13 29.14 -20.78
C ALA A 67 9.89 28.89 -21.65
N LEU A 68 8.89 29.78 -21.61
CA LEU A 68 7.66 29.66 -22.38
C LEU A 68 7.51 30.86 -23.33
N GLU A 69 7.06 30.58 -24.54
CA GLU A 69 6.75 31.59 -25.57
C GLU A 69 5.35 31.33 -26.14
N GLY A 70 4.66 32.38 -26.60
CA GLY A 70 3.39 32.26 -27.32
C GLY A 70 2.12 32.19 -26.45
N PHE A 71 2.24 32.31 -25.13
CA PHE A 71 1.10 32.27 -24.19
C PHE A 71 0.64 33.65 -23.68
N ASP A 72 1.10 34.74 -24.31
CA ASP A 72 0.82 36.10 -23.86
C ASP A 72 -0.60 36.59 -24.20
N ASN A 73 -1.22 36.00 -25.21
CA ASN A 73 -2.56 36.35 -25.69
C ASN A 73 -3.67 35.51 -25.01
N ALA A 74 -4.93 35.93 -25.16
CA ALA A 74 -6.07 35.29 -24.51
C ALA A 74 -6.23 33.80 -24.87
N ASN A 75 -6.05 33.44 -26.15
CA ASN A 75 -6.16 32.05 -26.61
C ASN A 75 -5.04 31.17 -26.06
N GLY A 76 -3.81 31.69 -26.03
CA GLY A 76 -2.66 31.04 -25.43
C GLY A 76 -2.90 30.75 -23.95
N ARG A 77 -3.39 31.73 -23.18
CA ARG A 77 -3.71 31.53 -21.75
C ARG A 77 -4.75 30.45 -21.51
N ILE A 78 -5.80 30.39 -22.35
CA ILE A 78 -6.82 29.34 -22.27
C ILE A 78 -6.21 27.96 -22.57
N LEU A 79 -5.34 27.87 -23.58
CA LEU A 79 -4.65 26.63 -23.94
C LEU A 79 -3.74 26.17 -22.80
N LEU A 80 -2.93 27.07 -22.25
CA LEU A 80 -2.05 26.80 -21.12
C LEU A 80 -2.84 26.33 -19.89
N GLU A 81 -3.93 27.01 -19.56
CA GLU A 81 -4.79 26.60 -18.44
C GLU A 81 -5.33 25.19 -18.63
N ARG A 82 -5.86 24.87 -19.82
CA ARG A 82 -6.35 23.51 -20.11
C ARG A 82 -5.24 22.49 -20.00
N PHE A 83 -4.07 22.79 -20.55
CA PHE A 83 -2.91 21.91 -20.52
C PHE A 83 -2.43 21.63 -19.10
N VAL A 84 -2.26 22.66 -18.26
CA VAL A 84 -1.84 22.49 -16.86
C VAL A 84 -2.82 21.58 -16.13
N ARG A 85 -4.13 21.85 -16.29
CA ARG A 85 -5.21 21.08 -15.63
C ARG A 85 -5.30 19.63 -16.06
N THR A 86 -4.91 19.30 -17.29
CA THR A 86 -4.96 17.92 -17.79
C THR A 86 -3.66 17.15 -17.58
N SER A 87 -2.52 17.85 -17.54
CA SER A 87 -1.21 17.20 -17.68
C SER A 87 -0.28 17.43 -16.50
N LEU A 88 -0.39 18.54 -15.76
CA LEU A 88 0.58 18.91 -14.72
C LEU A 88 0.02 18.81 -13.29
N ILE A 89 -1.30 18.89 -13.11
CA ILE A 89 -1.94 18.85 -11.80
C ILE A 89 -3.12 17.87 -11.76
N VAL A 90 -3.37 17.33 -10.56
CA VAL A 90 -4.61 16.63 -10.23
C VAL A 90 -5.47 17.59 -9.43
N THR A 91 -6.68 17.89 -9.89
CA THR A 91 -7.61 18.78 -9.19
C THR A 91 -8.70 18.02 -8.44
N GLY A 92 -9.30 18.68 -7.46
CA GLY A 92 -10.41 18.15 -6.68
C GLY A 92 -11.26 19.27 -6.10
N ARG A 93 -12.38 18.91 -5.48
CA ARG A 93 -13.28 19.87 -4.83
C ARG A 93 -12.82 20.20 -3.41
N VAL A 94 -13.24 21.37 -2.89
CA VAL A 94 -12.88 21.83 -1.54
C VAL A 94 -13.92 21.36 -0.50
N GLY A 95 -13.40 20.87 0.62
CA GLY A 95 -14.18 20.54 1.81
C GLY A 95 -15.25 19.45 1.62
N ARG A 96 -16.08 19.26 2.67
CA ARG A 96 -17.22 18.32 2.62
C ARG A 96 -18.36 18.80 1.73
N ALA A 97 -18.52 20.11 1.61
CA ALA A 97 -19.54 20.74 0.77
C ALA A 97 -19.24 20.63 -0.72
N GLN A 98 -18.04 20.18 -1.10
CA GLN A 98 -17.61 19.99 -2.50
C GLN A 98 -17.74 21.27 -3.35
N LYS A 99 -17.60 22.45 -2.75
CA LYS A 99 -17.67 23.75 -3.44
C LYS A 99 -16.25 24.24 -3.77
N GLY A 100 -16.06 24.89 -4.92
CA GLY A 100 -14.74 25.34 -5.36
C GLY A 100 -13.87 24.23 -5.95
N GLU A 101 -12.60 24.56 -6.20
CA GLU A 101 -11.61 23.69 -6.81
C GLU A 101 -10.23 23.92 -6.14
N GLN A 102 -9.45 22.86 -5.98
CA GLN A 102 -8.11 22.89 -5.41
C GLN A 102 -7.17 21.91 -6.11
N ILE A 103 -5.87 22.18 -6.03
CA ILE A 103 -4.80 21.25 -6.38
C ILE A 103 -4.72 20.16 -5.31
N LEU A 104 -4.92 18.90 -5.70
CA LEU A 104 -4.70 17.75 -4.84
C LEU A 104 -3.24 17.30 -4.84
N SER A 105 -2.62 17.28 -6.02
CA SER A 105 -1.22 16.90 -6.21
C SER A 105 -0.69 17.44 -7.54
N LEU A 106 0.63 17.54 -7.66
CA LEU A 106 1.31 17.71 -8.94
C LEU A 106 1.55 16.34 -9.58
N VAL A 107 1.58 16.30 -10.92
CA VAL A 107 1.97 15.11 -11.66
C VAL A 107 3.50 14.93 -11.54
N PRO A 108 3.98 13.79 -11.04
CA PRO A 108 5.39 13.58 -10.63
C PRO A 108 6.33 13.27 -11.81
N TYR A 109 6.48 14.21 -12.74
CA TYR A 109 7.51 14.14 -13.79
C TYR A 109 8.92 14.45 -13.27
N THR A 110 9.02 15.08 -12.09
CA THR A 110 10.31 15.43 -11.47
C THR A 110 10.22 15.30 -9.97
N ILE A 111 11.36 15.00 -9.34
CA ILE A 111 11.49 15.00 -7.89
C ILE A 111 11.14 16.36 -7.28
N LEU A 112 11.24 17.47 -8.02
CA LEU A 112 10.91 18.83 -7.55
C LEU A 112 9.44 19.03 -7.17
N THR A 113 8.54 18.12 -7.53
CA THR A 113 7.13 18.20 -7.15
C THR A 113 6.90 18.25 -5.63
N HIS A 114 7.88 17.79 -4.84
CA HIS A 114 7.86 17.94 -3.38
C HIS A 114 7.85 19.41 -2.91
N LYS A 115 8.38 20.36 -3.70
CA LYS A 115 8.48 21.80 -3.38
C LYS A 115 7.11 22.38 -3.02
N ALA A 116 6.09 22.04 -3.80
CA ALA A 116 4.75 22.59 -3.66
C ALA A 116 4.07 22.22 -2.32
N GLY A 117 4.47 21.11 -1.69
CA GLY A 117 3.92 20.67 -0.42
C GLY A 117 2.56 19.97 -0.52
N PHE A 118 2.09 19.71 -1.73
CA PHE A 118 0.84 18.97 -1.96
C PHE A 118 1.05 17.45 -1.92
N PRO A 119 0.01 16.67 -1.58
CA PRO A 119 -1.24 17.10 -0.94
C PRO A 119 -1.03 17.76 0.44
N THR A 120 -1.88 18.73 0.76
CA THR A 120 -1.83 19.52 2.01
C THR A 120 -2.02 18.68 3.26
N HIS A 121 -2.79 17.60 3.16
CA HIS A 121 -3.04 16.68 4.26
C HIS A 121 -2.47 15.29 3.97
N ASN A 122 -1.43 14.92 4.71
CA ASN A 122 -0.84 13.58 4.67
C ASN A 122 -1.81 12.49 5.17
N SER A 123 -2.92 12.85 5.83
CA SER A 123 -3.92 11.87 6.27
C SER A 123 -4.49 11.04 5.11
N ARG A 124 -4.56 11.59 3.88
CA ARG A 124 -4.99 10.86 2.69
C ARG A 124 -3.97 9.83 2.21
N GLN A 125 -2.70 9.95 2.61
CA GLN A 125 -1.62 9.04 2.25
C GLN A 125 -1.59 7.79 3.14
N ARG A 126 -2.37 7.74 4.22
CA ARG A 126 -2.52 6.54 5.07
C ARG A 126 -1.20 5.98 5.61
N LYS A 127 -0.20 6.87 5.80
CA LYS A 127 1.19 6.54 6.16
C LYS A 127 1.93 5.67 5.15
N ALA A 128 1.40 5.51 3.94
CA ALA A 128 2.03 4.78 2.85
C ALA A 128 3.41 5.36 2.50
N ASP A 129 3.55 6.68 2.54
CA ASP A 129 4.80 7.39 2.22
C ASP A 129 5.88 7.09 3.27
N ILE A 130 5.49 7.11 4.55
CA ILE A 130 6.37 6.76 5.67
C ILE A 130 6.77 5.28 5.59
N PHE A 131 5.82 4.38 5.31
CA PHE A 131 6.10 2.96 5.19
C PHE A 131 7.10 2.66 4.06
N ILE A 132 6.89 3.20 2.87
CA ILE A 132 7.81 2.99 1.73
C ILE A 132 9.17 3.63 2.02
N TYR A 133 9.20 4.84 2.57
CA TYR A 133 10.45 5.47 2.99
C TYR A 133 11.23 4.60 3.99
N GLN A 134 10.57 4.06 5.02
CA GLN A 134 11.21 3.17 6.00
C GLN A 134 11.72 1.89 5.34
N ALA A 135 10.92 1.27 4.48
CA ALA A 135 11.28 0.05 3.75
C ALA A 135 12.53 0.26 2.87
N LEU A 136 12.55 1.33 2.07
CA LEU A 136 13.66 1.65 1.18
C LEU A 136 14.91 2.07 1.96
N ARG A 137 14.75 2.87 3.03
CA ARG A 137 15.87 3.32 3.88
C ARG A 137 16.53 2.14 4.58
N ASP A 138 15.74 1.26 5.16
CA ASP A 138 16.24 0.10 5.88
C ASP A 138 16.95 -0.87 4.91
N TYR A 139 16.42 -1.05 3.69
CA TYR A 139 17.07 -1.87 2.66
C TYR A 139 18.40 -1.27 2.15
N LEU A 140 18.46 0.06 1.95
CA LEU A 140 19.68 0.77 1.54
C LEU A 140 20.61 1.14 2.71
N GLN A 141 20.23 0.75 3.94
CA GLN A 141 21.00 0.95 5.16
C GLN A 141 21.36 2.42 5.47
N GLY A 142 20.51 3.38 5.08
CA GLY A 142 20.73 4.77 5.45
C GLY A 142 19.94 5.81 4.68
N ASP A 143 19.75 6.97 5.30
CA ASP A 143 19.07 8.13 4.71
C ASP A 143 19.86 8.71 3.54
N ASP A 144 21.18 8.81 3.67
CA ASP A 144 22.04 9.41 2.64
C ASP A 144 22.12 8.52 1.38
N ALA A 145 22.14 7.20 1.56
CA ALA A 145 22.08 6.24 0.47
C ALA A 145 20.75 6.35 -0.28
N LEU A 146 19.62 6.38 0.44
CA LEU A 146 18.29 6.55 -0.16
C LEU A 146 18.14 7.90 -0.86
N ARG A 147 18.61 8.99 -0.26
CA ARG A 147 18.57 10.33 -0.86
C ARG A 147 19.41 10.40 -2.13
N SER A 148 20.61 9.82 -2.12
CA SER A 148 21.49 9.77 -3.29
C SER A 148 20.88 8.94 -4.41
N PHE A 149 20.28 7.79 -4.06
CA PHE A 149 19.55 6.95 -5.01
C PHE A 149 18.36 7.69 -5.64
N ALA A 150 17.54 8.37 -4.83
CA ALA A 150 16.40 9.14 -5.33
C ALA A 150 16.83 10.30 -6.24
N LYS A 151 17.95 10.97 -5.91
CA LYS A 151 18.57 11.99 -6.78
C LYS A 151 19.04 11.42 -8.11
N GLN A 152 19.67 10.25 -8.09
CA GLN A 152 20.11 9.58 -9.31
C GLN A 152 18.93 9.23 -10.22
N VAL A 153 17.86 8.67 -9.65
CA VAL A 153 16.72 8.15 -10.41
C VAL A 153 15.78 9.25 -10.90
N PHE A 154 15.47 10.24 -10.05
CA PHE A 154 14.43 11.24 -10.32
C PHE A 154 14.96 12.68 -10.44
N GLY A 155 16.26 12.89 -10.24
CA GLY A 155 16.90 14.22 -10.19
C GLY A 155 17.63 14.62 -11.48
N ARG A 156 17.37 13.96 -12.61
CA ARG A 156 17.98 14.32 -13.90
C ARG A 156 17.71 15.80 -14.21
N GLY A 157 18.78 16.57 -14.41
CA GLY A 157 18.73 18.00 -14.72
C GLY A 157 18.35 18.91 -13.56
N ILE A 158 18.37 18.41 -12.31
CA ILE A 158 17.92 19.14 -11.14
C ILE A 158 19.03 19.29 -10.11
N GLU A 159 19.24 20.52 -9.65
CA GLU A 159 20.03 20.83 -8.47
C GLU A 159 19.11 20.89 -7.24
N ILE A 160 19.25 19.94 -6.32
CA ILE A 160 18.41 19.86 -5.10
C ILE A 160 19.15 20.48 -3.91
N GLY A 161 18.47 21.39 -3.23
CA GLY A 161 18.92 22.05 -2.00
C GLY A 161 19.20 21.08 -0.84
N GLN A 162 19.89 21.58 0.18
CA GLN A 162 20.23 20.82 1.37
C GLN A 162 19.35 21.20 2.55
N LEU A 163 19.16 20.28 3.50
CA LEU A 163 18.44 20.59 4.74
C LEU A 163 19.07 21.81 5.44
N PRO A 164 18.26 22.77 5.92
CA PRO A 164 16.80 22.74 6.03
C PRO A 164 16.01 23.26 4.80
N ASP A 165 16.68 23.76 3.77
CA ASP A 165 16.04 24.30 2.56
C ASP A 165 16.06 23.26 1.42
N LEU A 166 15.01 22.44 1.39
CA LEU A 166 14.86 21.32 0.46
C LEU A 166 14.51 21.74 -0.98
N GLY A 167 14.61 23.03 -1.35
CA GLY A 167 14.29 23.54 -2.67
C GLY A 167 15.07 22.91 -3.83
N GLY A 168 15.02 23.56 -4.99
CA GLY A 168 15.84 23.17 -6.12
C GLY A 168 15.45 23.86 -7.40
N THR A 169 16.35 23.79 -8.38
CA THR A 169 16.30 24.49 -9.66
C THR A 169 16.73 23.55 -10.79
N TYR A 170 16.33 23.89 -12.00
CA TYR A 170 16.86 23.28 -13.21
C TYR A 170 18.31 23.73 -13.41
N ASP A 171 19.16 22.86 -13.95
CA ASP A 171 20.58 23.14 -14.18
C ASP A 171 20.86 23.94 -15.47
N ASP A 172 19.82 24.34 -16.21
CA ASP A 172 19.87 25.08 -17.48
C ASP A 172 20.66 24.40 -18.61
N HIS A 173 21.08 23.15 -18.45
CA HIS A 173 21.98 22.46 -19.39
C HIS A 173 21.50 21.06 -19.79
N THR A 174 20.91 20.30 -18.87
CA THR A 174 20.49 18.92 -19.13
C THR A 174 19.24 18.89 -19.99
N GLN A 175 19.33 18.32 -21.20
CA GLN A 175 18.13 18.13 -22.02
C GLN A 175 17.11 17.21 -21.33
N LEU A 176 15.89 17.73 -21.16
CA LEU A 176 14.73 17.07 -20.60
C LEU A 176 13.62 16.99 -21.64
N ASP A 177 12.72 16.01 -21.50
CA ASP A 177 11.51 15.98 -22.30
C ASP A 177 10.60 17.18 -21.98
N ILE A 178 9.72 17.50 -22.93
CA ILE A 178 8.86 18.70 -22.88
C ILE A 178 8.00 18.72 -21.61
N LEU A 179 7.43 17.57 -21.21
CA LEU A 179 6.55 17.51 -20.03
C LEU A 179 7.34 17.74 -18.75
N THR A 180 8.52 17.13 -18.62
CA THR A 180 9.39 17.33 -17.47
C THR A 180 9.87 18.77 -17.39
N ARG A 181 10.34 19.37 -18.50
CA ARG A 181 10.81 20.77 -18.50
C ARG A 181 9.68 21.75 -18.15
N LEU A 182 8.49 21.54 -18.70
CA LEU A 182 7.32 22.36 -18.42
C LEU A 182 6.83 22.19 -16.97
N SER A 183 6.88 20.97 -16.43
CA SER A 183 6.60 20.69 -15.02
C SER A 183 7.53 21.47 -14.09
N ILE A 184 8.83 21.51 -14.40
CA ILE A 184 9.80 22.27 -13.60
C ILE A 184 9.49 23.77 -13.65
N ALA A 185 9.25 24.33 -14.85
CA ALA A 185 8.88 25.74 -15.00
C ALA A 185 7.59 26.10 -14.23
N PHE A 186 6.63 25.17 -14.16
CA PHE A 186 5.42 25.36 -13.35
C PHE A 186 5.73 25.33 -11.85
N ILE A 187 6.63 24.45 -11.42
CA ILE A 187 7.05 24.31 -10.01
C ILE A 187 7.79 25.57 -9.52
N ASP A 188 8.44 26.32 -10.39
CA ASP A 188 9.12 27.57 -10.03
C ASP A 188 8.16 28.68 -9.57
N GLY A 189 6.86 28.55 -9.86
CA GLY A 189 5.82 29.42 -9.30
C GLY A 189 5.43 29.13 -7.84
N PHE A 190 6.01 28.10 -7.19
CA PHE A 190 5.68 27.69 -5.83
C PHE A 190 6.79 28.03 -4.82
N ASN A 191 6.40 28.31 -3.58
CA ASN A 191 7.33 28.45 -2.47
C ASN A 191 7.83 27.08 -1.98
N ASN A 192 9.09 27.00 -1.55
CA ASN A 192 9.70 25.77 -1.01
C ASN A 192 9.03 25.34 0.31
N THR A 193 8.49 24.12 0.33
CA THR A 193 7.96 23.52 1.56
C THR A 193 9.10 23.12 2.49
N ARG A 194 9.03 23.60 3.74
CA ARG A 194 10.05 23.34 4.76
C ARG A 194 9.76 22.07 5.56
N PRO A 195 10.79 21.33 6.01
CA PRO A 195 10.62 20.23 6.94
C PRO A 195 10.32 20.73 8.36
N GLN A 196 9.51 19.98 9.09
CA GLN A 196 9.30 20.13 10.53
C GLN A 196 10.47 19.52 11.33
N LEU A 197 10.52 19.84 12.63
CA LEU A 197 11.46 19.21 13.55
C LEU A 197 11.12 17.74 13.84
N ASN A 198 9.84 17.38 13.79
CA ASN A 198 9.39 16.04 14.12
C ASN A 198 9.73 15.06 13.00
N ARG A 199 10.40 13.98 13.40
CA ARG A 199 10.76 12.83 12.58
C ARG A 199 9.76 11.69 12.79
N GLU A 200 9.54 10.88 11.76
CA GLU A 200 8.83 9.62 11.86
C GLU A 200 9.46 8.70 12.91
N ARG A 201 8.61 7.94 13.61
CA ARG A 201 9.10 6.93 14.56
C ARG A 201 9.27 5.60 13.84
N LYS A 202 10.44 4.98 13.99
CA LYS A 202 10.67 3.60 13.56
C LYS A 202 9.99 2.67 14.56
N LEU A 203 9.11 1.80 14.06
CA LEU A 203 8.51 0.72 14.84
C LEU A 203 9.16 -0.61 14.43
N PRO A 204 9.33 -1.56 15.36
CA PRO A 204 9.72 -2.92 15.00
C PRO A 204 8.73 -3.49 13.98
N ASN A 205 9.25 -4.05 12.89
CA ASN A 205 8.43 -4.66 11.85
C ASN A 205 8.25 -6.15 12.14
N ALA A 206 7.00 -6.63 12.10
CA ALA A 206 6.67 -8.04 12.27
C ALA A 206 6.81 -8.87 10.98
N PHE A 207 7.07 -8.22 9.85
CA PHE A 207 7.14 -8.84 8.51
C PHE A 207 8.41 -8.42 7.76
N PRO A 208 9.61 -8.71 8.29
CA PRO A 208 10.87 -8.21 7.74
C PRO A 208 11.13 -8.70 6.31
N SER A 209 10.92 -10.00 6.04
CA SER A 209 11.15 -10.61 4.73
C SER A 209 10.22 -10.03 3.64
N LEU A 210 8.94 -9.77 3.97
CA LEU A 210 7.98 -9.15 3.06
C LEU A 210 8.34 -7.69 2.73
N VAL A 211 8.69 -6.90 3.74
CA VAL A 211 9.08 -5.49 3.54
C VAL A 211 10.38 -5.39 2.75
N ASN A 212 11.35 -6.26 3.03
CA ASN A 212 12.58 -6.35 2.24
C ASN A 212 12.31 -6.78 0.80
N GLY A 213 11.40 -7.73 0.59
CA GLY A 213 10.95 -8.16 -0.74
C GLY A 213 10.38 -6.99 -1.55
N LEU A 214 9.44 -6.26 -0.96
CA LEU A 214 8.83 -5.07 -1.54
C LEU A 214 9.87 -3.99 -1.87
N ALA A 215 10.73 -3.64 -0.91
CA ALA A 215 11.77 -2.63 -1.10
C ALA A 215 12.70 -3.02 -2.24
N ARG A 216 13.12 -4.30 -2.29
CA ARG A 216 13.98 -4.81 -3.36
C ARG A 216 13.32 -4.76 -4.73
N ASP A 217 12.03 -5.07 -4.81
CA ASP A 217 11.26 -5.04 -6.07
C ASP A 217 11.16 -3.61 -6.61
N LEU A 218 10.81 -2.65 -5.76
CA LEU A 218 10.79 -1.23 -6.13
C LEU A 218 12.17 -0.73 -6.54
N LEU A 219 13.22 -0.98 -5.74
CA LEU A 219 14.57 -0.51 -6.04
C LEU A 219 15.12 -1.12 -7.33
N ARG A 220 14.86 -2.41 -7.59
CA ARG A 220 15.28 -3.07 -8.82
C ARG A 220 14.58 -2.47 -10.04
N TYR A 221 13.28 -2.24 -9.95
CA TYR A 221 12.56 -1.56 -11.02
C TYR A 221 13.12 -0.15 -11.27
N LEU A 222 13.25 0.65 -10.21
CA LEU A 222 13.74 2.02 -10.29
C LEU A 222 15.14 2.07 -10.92
N PHE A 223 16.07 1.24 -10.42
CA PHE A 223 17.43 1.22 -10.92
C PHE A 223 17.53 0.77 -12.37
N GLU A 224 16.81 -0.28 -12.77
CA GLU A 224 16.98 -0.88 -14.09
C GLU A 224 16.26 -0.12 -15.22
N PHE A 225 15.24 0.69 -14.91
CA PHE A 225 14.37 1.31 -15.93
C PHE A 225 14.37 2.84 -15.95
N HIS A 226 14.96 3.53 -14.97
CA HIS A 226 14.90 5.00 -14.88
C HIS A 226 15.45 5.75 -16.11
N ASP A 227 16.42 5.17 -16.80
CA ASP A 227 17.09 5.75 -17.98
C ASP A 227 16.61 5.14 -19.30
N LYS A 228 15.85 4.03 -19.26
CA LYS A 228 15.37 3.29 -20.44
C LYS A 228 13.92 3.63 -20.82
N MET A 229 13.16 4.22 -19.90
CA MET A 229 11.74 4.53 -20.09
C MET A 229 11.49 6.05 -20.14
N PRO A 230 10.55 6.51 -20.98
CA PRO A 230 10.02 7.88 -20.84
C PRO A 230 9.46 8.09 -19.43
N THR A 231 9.73 9.25 -18.83
CA THR A 231 9.37 9.59 -17.44
C THR A 231 7.90 9.29 -17.13
N GLN A 232 6.98 9.61 -18.05
CA GLN A 232 5.56 9.34 -17.88
C GLN A 232 5.26 7.84 -17.73
N ALA A 233 5.83 7.00 -18.59
CA ALA A 233 5.62 5.55 -18.56
C ALA A 233 6.31 4.92 -17.34
N PHE A 234 7.51 5.39 -17.01
CA PHE A 234 8.26 4.99 -15.82
C PHE A 234 7.46 5.26 -14.54
N THR A 235 6.99 6.49 -14.38
CA THR A 235 6.23 6.88 -13.19
C THR A 235 4.88 6.16 -13.12
N TYR A 236 4.20 5.98 -14.25
CA TYR A 236 2.94 5.23 -14.29
C TYR A 236 3.11 3.77 -13.84
N ASN A 237 4.13 3.07 -14.35
CA ASN A 237 4.42 1.69 -13.96
C ASN A 237 4.91 1.59 -12.51
N LEU A 238 5.67 2.57 -12.03
CA LEU A 238 6.05 2.66 -10.61
C LEU A 238 4.83 2.75 -9.69
N LEU A 239 3.88 3.63 -10.01
CA LEU A 239 2.63 3.76 -9.25
C LEU A 239 1.83 2.45 -9.27
N ALA A 240 1.74 1.81 -10.43
CA ALA A 240 1.09 0.50 -10.57
C ALA A 240 1.74 -0.57 -9.67
N MET A 241 3.08 -0.64 -9.67
CA MET A 241 3.83 -1.54 -8.82
C MET A 241 3.62 -1.25 -7.33
N ILE A 242 3.71 0.00 -6.90
CA ILE A 242 3.49 0.38 -5.49
C ILE A 242 2.07 -0.02 -5.06
N ASN A 243 1.06 0.23 -5.90
CA ASN A 243 -0.32 -0.11 -5.58
C ASN A 243 -0.50 -1.62 -5.41
N PHE A 244 0.06 -2.41 -6.34
CA PHE A 244 0.03 -3.87 -6.28
C PHE A 244 0.83 -4.43 -5.10
N GLU A 245 2.01 -3.88 -4.81
CA GLU A 245 2.83 -4.27 -3.66
C GLU A 245 2.13 -3.98 -2.34
N PHE A 246 1.42 -2.86 -2.22
CA PHE A 246 0.58 -2.61 -1.05
C PHE A 246 -0.54 -3.62 -0.92
N PHE A 247 -1.26 -3.91 -2.01
CA PHE A 247 -2.31 -4.91 -2.02
C PHE A 247 -1.79 -6.28 -1.55
N ASN A 248 -0.67 -6.71 -2.14
CA ASN A 248 -0.04 -7.98 -1.82
C ASN A 248 0.48 -8.02 -0.38
N TYR A 249 1.16 -6.96 0.08
CA TYR A 249 1.68 -6.85 1.44
C TYR A 249 0.56 -6.93 2.48
N THR A 250 -0.51 -6.13 2.32
CA THR A 250 -1.60 -6.16 3.31
C THR A 250 -2.36 -7.47 3.30
N LEU A 251 -2.46 -8.14 2.15
CA LEU A 251 -3.06 -9.48 2.07
C LEU A 251 -2.24 -10.52 2.85
N HIS A 252 -0.91 -10.48 2.73
CA HIS A 252 -0.03 -11.36 3.51
C HIS A 252 -0.15 -11.08 5.01
N VAL A 253 -0.14 -9.81 5.43
CA VAL A 253 -0.29 -9.42 6.84
C VAL A 253 -1.62 -9.94 7.41
N VAL A 254 -2.72 -9.77 6.67
CA VAL A 254 -4.06 -10.22 7.08
C VAL A 254 -4.08 -11.73 7.34
N HIS A 255 -3.61 -12.52 6.38
CA HIS A 255 -3.60 -13.98 6.51
C HIS A 255 -2.63 -14.44 7.61
N ALA A 256 -1.46 -13.83 7.73
CA ALA A 256 -0.47 -14.17 8.74
C ALA A 256 -0.97 -13.88 10.16
N ILE A 257 -1.56 -12.71 10.40
CA ILE A 257 -2.08 -12.35 11.72
C ILE A 257 -3.25 -13.26 12.12
N ASN A 258 -4.15 -13.59 11.18
CA ASN A 258 -5.21 -14.56 11.46
C ASN A 258 -4.65 -15.93 11.80
N ALA A 259 -3.65 -16.40 11.06
CA ALA A 259 -2.99 -17.68 11.32
C ALA A 259 -2.28 -17.69 12.69
N LEU A 260 -1.61 -16.59 13.05
CA LEU A 260 -0.95 -16.46 14.35
C LEU A 260 -1.95 -16.49 15.50
N VAL A 261 -3.06 -15.75 15.40
CA VAL A 261 -4.10 -15.76 16.43
C VAL A 261 -4.77 -17.13 16.54
N ALA A 262 -4.96 -17.84 15.42
CA ALA A 262 -5.52 -19.19 15.43
C ALA A 262 -4.56 -20.25 15.98
N ASN A 263 -3.24 -20.04 15.88
CA ASN A 263 -2.22 -20.94 16.40
C ASN A 263 -1.00 -20.15 16.93
N PRO A 264 -1.05 -19.67 18.18
CA PRO A 264 -0.01 -18.82 18.77
C PRO A 264 1.37 -19.49 18.87
N GLU A 265 1.42 -20.80 18.94
CA GLU A 265 2.66 -21.57 19.12
C GLU A 265 3.57 -21.56 17.89
N VAL A 266 3.01 -21.29 16.70
CA VAL A 266 3.75 -21.38 15.43
C VAL A 266 3.75 -20.03 14.72
N LEU A 267 4.93 -19.46 14.51
CA LEU A 267 5.08 -18.26 13.70
C LEU A 267 4.73 -18.54 12.22
N PRO A 268 3.76 -17.82 11.63
CA PRO A 268 3.44 -17.92 10.21
C PRO A 268 4.65 -17.64 9.33
N ALA A 269 4.73 -18.29 8.16
CA ALA A 269 5.85 -18.15 7.22
C ALA A 269 6.17 -16.68 6.85
N ALA A 270 5.14 -15.83 6.73
CA ALA A 270 5.28 -14.40 6.43
C ALA A 270 5.95 -13.57 7.55
N MET A 271 5.95 -14.08 8.78
CA MET A 271 6.51 -13.44 9.97
C MET A 271 7.92 -13.91 10.30
N GLN A 272 8.41 -14.93 9.59
CA GLN A 272 9.76 -15.46 9.75
C GLN A 272 10.78 -14.55 9.04
N ASP A 273 12.00 -14.53 9.58
CA ASP A 273 13.10 -13.71 9.03
C ASP A 273 13.56 -14.24 7.66
N ASP A 274 13.52 -15.57 7.49
CA ASP A 274 13.92 -16.23 6.25
C ASP A 274 12.88 -16.04 5.14
N LYS A 275 13.37 -15.94 3.90
CA LYS A 275 12.50 -15.85 2.73
C LYS A 275 11.84 -17.21 2.49
N GLN A 276 10.57 -17.31 2.86
CA GLN A 276 9.71 -18.44 2.51
C GLN A 276 8.89 -18.14 1.25
N PRO A 277 8.51 -19.15 0.45
CA PRO A 277 7.51 -18.99 -0.59
C PRO A 277 6.19 -18.47 -0.02
N SER A 278 5.50 -17.61 -0.76
CA SER A 278 4.18 -17.11 -0.40
C SER A 278 3.20 -18.28 -0.19
N ALA A 279 2.59 -18.33 1.00
CA ALA A 279 1.48 -19.24 1.29
C ALA A 279 0.14 -18.78 0.68
N LEU A 280 0.06 -17.54 0.18
CA LEU A 280 -1.14 -17.04 -0.49
C LEU A 280 -1.39 -17.79 -1.80
N GLN A 281 -2.67 -17.94 -2.13
CA GLN A 281 -3.13 -18.54 -3.37
C GLN A 281 -4.10 -17.59 -4.06
N MET A 282 -3.56 -16.68 -4.88
CA MET A 282 -4.29 -15.69 -5.67
C MET A 282 -4.43 -16.21 -7.11
N TYR A 283 -5.51 -16.94 -7.39
CA TYR A 283 -5.78 -17.39 -8.75
C TYR A 283 -6.30 -16.23 -9.61
N VAL A 284 -5.55 -15.88 -10.66
CA VAL A 284 -5.85 -14.74 -11.55
C VAL A 284 -6.49 -15.24 -12.86
N ASP A 285 -7.61 -14.64 -13.27
CA ASP A 285 -8.35 -15.02 -14.48
C ASP A 285 -8.01 -14.11 -15.69
N PHE A 286 -7.30 -14.66 -16.66
CA PHE A 286 -6.97 -14.04 -17.95
C PHE A 286 -7.99 -14.36 -19.06
N THR A 287 -8.92 -15.29 -18.81
CA THR A 287 -9.95 -15.69 -19.80
C THR A 287 -11.05 -14.62 -19.96
N ASN A 288 -11.09 -13.65 -19.03
CA ASN A 288 -12.10 -12.61 -18.97
C ASN A 288 -13.54 -13.18 -18.91
N GLY A 289 -13.70 -14.31 -18.23
CA GLY A 289 -14.98 -15.00 -18.09
C GLY A 289 -15.37 -15.94 -19.23
N SER A 290 -14.54 -16.13 -20.27
CA SER A 290 -14.83 -17.13 -21.31
C SER A 290 -14.73 -18.57 -20.79
N THR A 291 -13.97 -18.81 -19.71
CA THR A 291 -13.88 -20.10 -19.02
C THR A 291 -14.57 -20.01 -17.65
N PRO A 292 -15.79 -20.57 -17.48
CA PRO A 292 -16.57 -20.43 -16.25
C PRO A 292 -15.86 -20.91 -14.98
N ARG A 293 -15.13 -22.03 -15.05
CA ARG A 293 -14.36 -22.57 -13.93
C ARG A 293 -13.18 -21.68 -13.52
N SER A 294 -12.53 -21.00 -14.48
CA SER A 294 -11.47 -20.02 -14.20
C SER A 294 -12.04 -18.82 -13.45
N LEU A 295 -13.19 -18.32 -13.90
CA LEU A 295 -13.92 -17.23 -13.26
C LEU A 295 -14.38 -17.60 -11.83
N GLU A 296 -14.86 -18.83 -11.63
CA GLU A 296 -15.28 -19.36 -10.33
C GLU A 296 -14.11 -19.36 -9.32
N MET A 297 -12.96 -19.94 -9.70
CA MET A 297 -11.76 -20.00 -8.84
C MET A 297 -11.29 -18.60 -8.44
N SER A 298 -11.25 -17.65 -9.39
CA SER A 298 -10.82 -16.28 -9.14
C SER A 298 -11.78 -15.54 -8.19
N LYS A 299 -13.10 -15.66 -8.40
CA LYS A 299 -14.11 -15.09 -7.50
C LYS A 299 -14.04 -15.69 -6.08
N ALA A 300 -13.82 -17.00 -5.98
CA ALA A 300 -13.70 -17.67 -4.70
C ALA A 300 -12.47 -17.19 -3.92
N CYS A 301 -11.33 -16.97 -4.59
CA CYS A 301 -10.15 -16.38 -3.96
C CYS A 301 -10.43 -14.97 -3.41
N VAL A 302 -11.11 -14.11 -4.18
CA VAL A 302 -11.50 -12.76 -3.70
C VAL A 302 -12.44 -12.85 -2.50
N ARG A 303 -13.43 -13.76 -2.52
CA ARG A 303 -14.36 -13.93 -1.39
C ARG A 303 -13.62 -14.38 -0.12
N ARG A 304 -12.76 -15.39 -0.23
CA ARG A 304 -11.89 -15.87 0.86
C ARG A 304 -11.07 -14.71 1.45
N ASP A 305 -10.47 -13.90 0.58
CA ASP A 305 -9.62 -12.81 1.01
C ASP A 305 -10.41 -11.70 1.72
N ILE A 306 -11.62 -11.38 1.25
CA ILE A 306 -12.53 -10.45 1.94
C ILE A 306 -12.93 -10.98 3.33
N GLU A 307 -13.25 -12.27 3.44
CA GLU A 307 -13.56 -12.93 4.71
C GLU A 307 -12.34 -12.86 5.66
N ALA A 308 -11.13 -13.07 5.14
CA ALA A 308 -9.90 -12.92 5.92
C ALA A 308 -9.71 -11.50 6.47
N TYR A 309 -10.04 -10.46 5.71
CA TYR A 309 -10.02 -9.06 6.22
C TYR A 309 -11.05 -8.81 7.33
N GLN A 310 -12.21 -9.47 7.27
CA GLN A 310 -13.22 -9.38 8.33
C GLN A 310 -12.69 -10.02 9.62
N GLN A 311 -12.12 -11.22 9.52
CA GLN A 311 -11.49 -11.89 10.66
C GLN A 311 -10.29 -11.11 11.22
N PHE A 312 -9.48 -10.52 10.34
CA PHE A 312 -8.34 -9.69 10.74
C PHE A 312 -8.73 -8.52 11.62
N SER A 313 -9.92 -7.95 11.43
CA SER A 313 -10.40 -6.86 12.29
C SER A 313 -10.50 -7.30 13.76
N PHE A 314 -10.94 -8.55 14.00
CA PHE A 314 -10.96 -9.14 15.35
C PHE A 314 -9.55 -9.46 15.85
N SER A 315 -8.76 -10.18 15.05
CA SER A 315 -7.38 -10.55 15.40
C SER A 315 -6.52 -9.34 15.78
N ASN A 316 -6.66 -8.25 15.04
CA ASN A 316 -5.93 -7.01 15.29
C ASN A 316 -6.43 -6.26 16.54
N LEU A 317 -7.74 -6.30 16.83
CA LEU A 317 -8.28 -5.74 18.07
C LEU A 317 -7.82 -6.53 19.30
N LEU A 318 -7.81 -7.87 19.21
CA LEU A 318 -7.29 -8.75 20.26
C LEU A 318 -5.84 -8.41 20.61
N LEU A 319 -4.95 -8.44 19.61
CA LEU A 319 -3.53 -8.11 19.81
C LEU A 319 -3.34 -6.69 20.37
N ARG A 320 -4.09 -5.71 19.89
CA ARG A 320 -4.07 -4.33 20.41
C ARG A 320 -4.46 -4.29 21.87
N GLN A 321 -5.51 -5.01 22.26
CA GLN A 321 -6.03 -4.95 23.62
C GLN A 321 -5.08 -5.63 24.60
N ILE A 322 -4.51 -6.77 24.22
CA ILE A 322 -3.46 -7.45 25.01
C ILE A 322 -2.23 -6.55 25.15
N ASP A 323 -1.81 -5.84 24.10
CA ASP A 323 -0.69 -4.86 24.17
C ASP A 323 -0.98 -3.75 25.20
N ILE A 324 -2.18 -3.18 25.17
CA ILE A 324 -2.62 -2.14 26.12
C ILE A 324 -2.59 -2.66 27.57
N TYR A 325 -3.16 -3.85 27.81
CA TYR A 325 -3.17 -4.44 29.15
C TYR A 325 -1.77 -4.81 29.63
N THR A 326 -0.97 -5.44 28.77
CA THR A 326 0.42 -5.79 29.07
C THR A 326 1.23 -4.55 29.44
N ALA A 327 1.06 -3.44 28.72
CA ALA A 327 1.73 -2.17 29.04
C ALA A 327 1.35 -1.63 30.44
N LYS A 328 0.07 -1.73 30.83
CA LYS A 328 -0.38 -1.34 32.18
C LYS A 328 0.18 -2.28 33.26
N LEU A 329 0.22 -3.58 33.00
CA LEU A 329 0.70 -4.58 33.96
C LEU A 329 2.21 -4.48 34.23
N ARG A 330 3.01 -4.03 33.26
CA ARG A 330 4.44 -3.77 33.40
C ARG A 330 4.80 -2.71 34.46
N ASN A 331 3.83 -1.89 34.90
CA ASN A 331 4.03 -0.93 35.98
C ASN A 331 4.24 -1.60 37.35
N ASN A 332 3.81 -2.85 37.52
CA ASN A 332 4.05 -3.64 38.73
C ASN A 332 5.31 -4.48 38.57
N SER A 333 6.27 -4.34 39.50
CA SER A 333 7.58 -5.01 39.40
C SER A 333 7.50 -6.55 39.36
N ARG A 334 6.57 -7.16 40.09
CA ARG A 334 6.39 -8.62 40.09
C ARG A 334 5.84 -9.11 38.76
N ARG A 335 4.79 -8.44 38.25
CA ARG A 335 4.18 -8.79 36.96
C ARG A 335 5.12 -8.52 35.80
N LYS A 336 5.92 -7.46 35.87
CA LYS A 336 6.97 -7.16 34.90
C LYS A 336 7.93 -8.35 34.76
N ALA A 337 8.42 -8.90 35.87
CA ALA A 337 9.33 -10.04 35.85
C ALA A 337 8.69 -11.32 35.25
N ASP A 338 7.39 -11.55 35.47
CA ASP A 338 6.68 -12.68 34.87
C ASP A 338 6.42 -12.46 33.37
N ILE A 339 6.06 -11.23 32.96
CA ILE A 339 5.90 -10.85 31.55
C ILE A 339 7.22 -10.99 30.80
N GLU A 340 8.34 -10.54 31.37
CA GLU A 340 9.66 -10.57 30.71
C GLU A 340 10.20 -11.98 30.47
N LYS A 341 9.67 -13.01 31.15
CA LYS A 341 10.01 -14.42 30.86
C LYS A 341 9.44 -14.89 29.52
N ILE A 342 8.28 -14.39 29.13
CA ILE A 342 7.56 -14.77 27.92
C ILE A 342 7.82 -13.75 26.80
N LEU A 343 7.85 -12.47 27.16
CA LEU A 343 8.00 -11.35 26.25
C LEU A 343 9.18 -10.45 26.68
N PRO A 344 10.42 -10.83 26.35
CA PRO A 344 11.62 -10.05 26.62
C PRO A 344 11.57 -8.63 26.00
N ILE A 345 12.40 -7.72 26.52
CA ILE A 345 12.43 -6.31 26.07
C ILE A 345 12.91 -6.19 24.61
N ASP A 346 13.91 -6.98 24.21
CA ASP A 346 14.58 -6.88 22.89
C ASP A 346 13.97 -7.82 21.84
N THR A 347 12.70 -8.17 22.00
CA THR A 347 12.00 -9.10 21.12
C THR A 347 11.74 -8.49 19.74
N SER A 348 11.96 -9.26 18.67
CA SER A 348 11.65 -8.82 17.29
C SER A 348 10.14 -8.56 17.12
N GLY A 349 9.74 -7.81 16.09
CA GLY A 349 8.33 -7.45 15.88
C GLY A 349 7.41 -8.67 15.79
N ALA A 350 7.85 -9.75 15.14
CA ALA A 350 7.08 -10.98 14.99
C ALA A 350 6.88 -11.71 16.32
N HIS A 351 7.99 -12.00 17.00
CA HIS A 351 7.98 -12.66 18.31
C HIS A 351 7.29 -11.80 19.38
N TYR A 352 7.27 -10.47 19.21
CA TYR A 352 6.53 -9.60 20.12
C TYR A 352 5.03 -9.87 20.02
N LEU A 353 4.48 -9.94 18.81
CA LEU A 353 3.07 -10.24 18.60
C LEU A 353 2.72 -11.67 19.04
N GLN A 354 3.61 -12.63 18.80
CA GLN A 354 3.45 -14.00 19.30
C GLN A 354 3.43 -14.02 20.83
N GLY A 355 4.39 -13.37 21.48
CA GLY A 355 4.49 -13.33 22.93
C GLY A 355 3.29 -12.67 23.60
N LEU A 356 2.61 -11.71 22.94
CA LEU A 356 1.34 -11.19 23.45
C LEU A 356 0.28 -12.29 23.58
N LEU A 357 0.16 -13.17 22.59
CA LEU A 357 -0.81 -14.27 22.64
C LEU A 357 -0.38 -15.34 23.65
N LEU A 358 0.90 -15.66 23.74
CA LEU A 358 1.41 -16.61 24.75
C LEU A 358 1.20 -16.09 26.20
N LEU A 359 1.18 -14.77 26.42
CA LEU A 359 0.82 -14.19 27.73
C LEU A 359 -0.64 -14.47 28.11
N GLN A 360 -1.54 -14.63 27.13
CA GLN A 360 -2.93 -15.01 27.36
C GLN A 360 -3.04 -16.48 27.80
N GLU A 361 -2.10 -17.33 27.37
CA GLU A 361 -2.06 -18.75 27.75
C GLU A 361 -1.39 -18.98 29.12
N ASP A 362 -0.59 -18.03 29.63
CA ASP A 362 0.01 -18.12 30.96
C ASP A 362 -1.01 -17.85 32.08
N PRO A 363 -1.27 -18.80 33.00
CA PRO A 363 -2.30 -18.63 34.02
C PRO A 363 -2.05 -17.47 35.00
N LYS A 364 -0.79 -17.08 35.26
CA LYS A 364 -0.46 -16.01 36.20
C LYS A 364 -0.73 -14.64 35.59
N ILE A 365 -0.49 -14.50 34.30
CA ILE A 365 -0.75 -13.26 33.57
C ILE A 365 -2.20 -13.18 33.13
N ASN A 366 -2.79 -14.28 32.66
CA ASN A 366 -4.14 -14.28 32.10
C ASN A 366 -5.19 -13.77 33.08
N VAL A 367 -5.14 -14.17 34.36
CA VAL A 367 -6.05 -13.66 35.40
C VAL A 367 -6.03 -12.12 35.49
N HIS A 368 -4.90 -11.49 35.20
CA HIS A 368 -4.78 -10.04 35.19
C HIS A 368 -5.23 -9.39 33.87
N LEU A 369 -5.13 -10.11 32.75
CA LEU A 369 -5.69 -9.69 31.47
C LEU A 369 -7.21 -9.72 31.52
N GLU A 370 -7.80 -10.82 32.01
CA GLU A 370 -9.25 -10.98 32.18
C GLU A 370 -9.81 -9.92 33.15
N ALA A 371 -9.17 -9.71 34.30
CA ALA A 371 -9.59 -8.66 35.23
C ALA A 371 -9.54 -7.25 34.62
N ALA A 372 -8.56 -6.97 33.74
CA ALA A 372 -8.50 -5.69 33.03
C ALA A 372 -9.58 -5.57 31.94
N ALA A 373 -9.92 -6.68 31.29
CA ALA A 373 -11.01 -6.75 30.34
C ALA A 373 -12.37 -6.53 31.00
N GLN A 374 -12.63 -7.18 32.13
CA GLN A 374 -13.86 -7.00 32.91
C GLN A 374 -14.09 -5.52 33.28
N LEU A 375 -13.04 -4.82 33.72
CA LEU A 375 -13.11 -3.39 34.01
C LEU A 375 -13.43 -2.54 32.76
N ASP A 376 -12.87 -2.88 31.60
CA ASP A 376 -13.18 -2.17 30.37
C ASP A 376 -14.60 -2.46 29.87
N GLU A 377 -15.11 -3.68 30.07
CA GLU A 377 -16.52 -4.02 29.81
C GLU A 377 -17.45 -3.17 30.67
N GLU A 378 -17.21 -3.08 31.99
CA GLU A 378 -17.98 -2.22 32.90
C GLU A 378 -17.94 -0.74 32.49
N ARG A 379 -16.77 -0.26 32.05
CA ARG A 379 -16.63 1.12 31.53
C ARG A 379 -17.44 1.34 30.26
N ILE A 380 -17.46 0.37 29.34
CA ILE A 380 -18.29 0.44 28.13
C ILE A 380 -19.77 0.47 28.51
N ARG A 381 -20.20 -0.38 29.44
CA ARG A 381 -21.59 -0.38 29.95
C ARG A 381 -21.95 0.99 30.51
N THR A 382 -21.15 1.51 31.44
CA THR A 382 -21.36 2.82 32.09
C THR A 382 -21.51 3.98 31.09
N GLU A 383 -20.79 3.96 29.96
CA GLU A 383 -20.89 4.99 28.92
C GLU A 383 -22.19 4.93 28.09
N ASN A 384 -22.89 3.79 28.10
CA ASN A 384 -24.07 3.53 27.27
C ASN A 384 -25.39 3.53 28.04
N ILE A 385 -25.35 3.44 29.37
CA ILE A 385 -26.53 3.40 30.22
C ILE A 385 -26.75 4.76 30.86
N GLU A 386 -27.99 5.26 30.83
CA GLU A 386 -28.35 6.47 31.57
C GLU A 386 -28.49 6.16 33.06
N LYS A 387 -28.16 7.12 33.94
CA LYS A 387 -28.09 6.89 35.40
C LYS A 387 -29.39 6.37 36.05
N GLU A 388 -30.52 6.44 35.35
CA GLU A 388 -31.85 6.01 35.83
C GLU A 388 -32.37 4.74 35.16
N GLU A 389 -31.66 4.18 34.16
CA GLU A 389 -32.01 2.94 33.50
C GLU A 389 -31.37 1.73 34.21
N GLY A 390 -32.19 0.81 34.72
CA GLY A 390 -31.74 -0.44 35.35
C GLY A 390 -31.20 -1.46 34.35
N GLU A 391 -30.74 -2.61 34.86
CA GLU A 391 -30.18 -3.73 34.09
C GLU A 391 -31.14 -4.33 33.04
N ASP A 392 -32.43 -4.03 33.12
CA ASP A 392 -33.47 -4.47 32.17
C ASP A 392 -33.64 -3.56 30.93
N SER A 393 -32.80 -2.53 30.76
CA SER A 393 -32.94 -1.64 29.60
C SER A 393 -32.58 -2.33 28.27
N GLU A 394 -33.20 -1.90 27.16
CA GLU A 394 -32.90 -2.44 25.83
C GLU A 394 -31.40 -2.32 25.47
N ALA A 395 -30.73 -1.28 25.98
CA ALA A 395 -29.30 -1.07 25.79
C ALA A 395 -28.47 -2.12 26.52
N TRP A 396 -28.84 -2.48 27.75
CA TRP A 396 -28.20 -3.56 28.52
C TRP A 396 -28.30 -4.91 27.81
N GLN A 397 -29.52 -5.31 27.42
CA GLN A 397 -29.75 -6.59 26.74
C GLN A 397 -28.99 -6.66 25.40
N MET A 398 -28.90 -5.55 24.67
CA MET A 398 -28.11 -5.48 23.44
C MET A 398 -26.62 -5.70 23.71
N LEU A 399 -26.05 -5.05 24.73
CA LEU A 399 -24.64 -5.22 25.09
C LEU A 399 -24.36 -6.65 25.55
N ASP A 400 -25.27 -7.27 26.31
CA ASP A 400 -25.18 -8.67 26.72
C ASP A 400 -25.21 -9.62 25.53
N ASN A 401 -26.14 -9.43 24.60
CA ASN A 401 -26.21 -10.27 23.40
C ASN A 401 -24.92 -10.23 22.57
N ILE A 402 -24.22 -9.10 22.54
CA ILE A 402 -22.93 -8.96 21.85
C ILE A 402 -21.81 -9.57 22.69
N ALA A 403 -21.72 -9.22 23.97
CA ALA A 403 -20.66 -9.69 24.87
C ALA A 403 -20.70 -11.21 25.01
N ASN A 404 -21.88 -11.80 25.20
CA ASN A 404 -22.10 -13.24 25.37
C ASN A 404 -21.72 -14.09 24.13
N THR A 405 -21.25 -13.47 23.03
CA THR A 405 -20.60 -14.19 21.93
C THR A 405 -19.17 -14.62 22.24
N GLY A 406 -18.52 -14.00 23.23
CA GLY A 406 -17.19 -14.37 23.72
C GLY A 406 -17.27 -15.29 24.94
N GLU A 407 -16.32 -16.23 25.05
CA GLU A 407 -16.22 -17.18 26.16
C GLU A 407 -15.43 -16.61 27.35
N THR A 408 -14.52 -15.67 27.10
CA THR A 408 -13.67 -14.99 28.10
C THR A 408 -14.00 -13.50 28.24
N ASP A 409 -13.63 -12.86 29.36
CA ASP A 409 -13.84 -11.41 29.56
C ASP A 409 -13.11 -10.60 28.49
N LEU A 410 -11.92 -11.05 28.09
CA LEU A 410 -11.19 -10.47 26.98
C LEU A 410 -12.00 -10.55 25.67
N GLU A 411 -12.49 -11.73 25.30
CA GLU A 411 -13.30 -11.91 24.08
C GLU A 411 -14.59 -11.10 24.10
N ARG A 412 -15.26 -10.99 25.25
CA ARG A 412 -16.45 -10.15 25.45
C ARG A 412 -16.16 -8.70 25.09
N VAL A 413 -15.05 -8.14 25.59
CA VAL A 413 -14.60 -6.79 25.24
C VAL A 413 -14.27 -6.68 23.76
N ILE A 414 -13.56 -7.66 23.17
CA ILE A 414 -13.25 -7.63 21.74
C ILE A 414 -14.51 -7.64 20.89
N SER A 415 -15.53 -8.45 21.23
CA SER A 415 -16.82 -8.48 20.54
C SER A 415 -17.53 -7.12 20.59
N LEU A 416 -17.55 -6.46 21.76
CA LEU A 416 -18.10 -5.12 21.91
C LEU A 416 -17.33 -4.09 21.06
N LEU A 417 -15.99 -4.13 21.07
CA LEU A 417 -15.15 -3.26 20.27
C LEU A 417 -15.38 -3.49 18.77
N ALA A 418 -15.44 -4.74 18.33
CA ALA A 418 -15.66 -5.11 16.94
C ALA A 418 -17.04 -4.66 16.43
N GLU A 419 -18.09 -4.77 17.25
CA GLU A 419 -19.43 -4.29 16.90
C GLU A 419 -19.42 -2.79 16.60
N THR A 420 -18.68 -2.00 17.40
CA THR A 420 -18.56 -0.56 17.15
C THR A 420 -17.89 -0.23 15.80
N GLN A 421 -17.09 -1.15 15.28
CA GLN A 421 -16.34 -1.01 14.03
C GLN A 421 -17.07 -1.62 12.82
N ARG A 422 -18.12 -2.43 12.99
CA ARG A 422 -18.82 -3.13 11.89
C ARG A 422 -19.32 -2.19 10.79
N GLY A 423 -19.66 -0.94 11.13
CA GLY A 423 -20.07 0.10 10.20
C GLY A 423 -18.91 0.72 9.43
N ASP A 424 -18.22 1.68 10.07
CA ASP A 424 -17.21 2.51 9.40
C ASP A 424 -15.87 1.76 9.20
N GLY A 425 -15.47 0.91 10.15
CA GLY A 425 -14.23 0.12 10.07
C GLY A 425 -14.24 -0.88 8.91
N SER A 426 -15.32 -1.67 8.79
CA SER A 426 -15.49 -2.60 7.67
C SER A 426 -15.52 -1.89 6.32
N LYS A 427 -16.16 -0.71 6.22
CA LYS A 427 -16.16 0.09 4.99
C LYS A 427 -14.75 0.55 4.61
N ASN A 428 -13.96 0.97 5.59
CA ASN A 428 -12.60 1.46 5.39
C ASN A 428 -11.67 0.34 4.91
N VAL A 429 -11.71 -0.83 5.55
CA VAL A 429 -10.91 -2.00 5.16
C VAL A 429 -11.26 -2.47 3.76
N ILE A 430 -12.55 -2.56 3.43
CA ILE A 430 -12.99 -2.91 2.07
C ILE A 430 -12.57 -1.82 1.07
N SER A 431 -12.60 -0.54 1.47
CA SER A 431 -12.10 0.56 0.64
C SER A 431 -10.61 0.49 0.37
N TRP A 432 -9.82 0.04 1.34
CA TRP A 432 -8.41 -0.25 1.13
C TRP A 432 -8.23 -1.41 0.15
N PHE A 433 -8.96 -2.52 0.35
CA PHE A 433 -8.87 -3.72 -0.49
C PHE A 433 -9.13 -3.41 -1.96
N TYR A 434 -10.25 -2.76 -2.31
CA TYR A 434 -10.52 -2.45 -3.72
C TYR A 434 -9.70 -1.27 -4.25
N GLY A 435 -9.27 -0.35 -3.37
CA GLY A 435 -8.43 0.80 -3.72
C GLY A 435 -7.03 0.37 -4.14
N THR A 436 -6.36 -0.40 -3.28
CA THR A 436 -5.04 -1.00 -3.58
C THR A 436 -5.12 -2.11 -4.61
N GLY A 437 -6.22 -2.87 -4.64
CA GLY A 437 -6.51 -3.83 -5.71
C GLY A 437 -6.75 -3.17 -7.07
N GLY A 438 -6.93 -1.84 -7.12
CA GLY A 438 -7.00 -1.07 -8.35
C GLY A 438 -8.28 -1.30 -9.16
N ILE A 439 -9.43 -1.57 -8.54
CA ILE A 439 -10.66 -1.94 -9.27
C ILE A 439 -11.13 -0.87 -10.28
N LYS A 440 -10.77 0.40 -10.04
CA LYS A 440 -11.08 1.56 -10.90
C LYS A 440 -9.89 1.97 -11.79
N LYS A 441 -8.77 1.24 -11.73
CA LYS A 441 -7.52 1.57 -12.39
C LYS A 441 -7.25 0.55 -13.49
N THR A 442 -6.59 0.99 -14.56
CA THR A 442 -6.19 0.14 -15.68
C THR A 442 -5.02 -0.78 -15.36
N HIS A 443 -4.33 -0.54 -14.24
CA HIS A 443 -3.24 -1.38 -13.72
C HIS A 443 -3.65 -2.16 -12.45
N GLY A 444 -4.95 -2.36 -12.22
CA GLY A 444 -5.45 -3.12 -11.08
C GLY A 444 -5.33 -4.64 -11.25
N VAL A 445 -5.21 -5.35 -10.13
CA VAL A 445 -5.35 -6.82 -10.08
C VAL A 445 -6.82 -7.23 -9.93
N LEU A 446 -7.64 -6.37 -9.31
CA LEU A 446 -9.05 -6.61 -9.03
C LEU A 446 -9.93 -6.05 -10.16
N ARG A 447 -10.97 -6.79 -10.53
CA ARG A 447 -11.98 -6.37 -11.51
C ARG A 447 -13.38 -6.62 -11.00
N GLY A 448 -14.30 -5.76 -11.40
CA GLY A 448 -15.72 -5.86 -11.05
C GLY A 448 -16.34 -4.48 -10.87
N LEU A 449 -17.62 -4.45 -10.52
CA LEU A 449 -18.34 -3.22 -10.22
C LEU A 449 -18.12 -2.88 -8.74
N THR A 450 -17.67 -1.66 -8.44
CA THR A 450 -17.40 -1.21 -7.06
C THR A 450 -18.64 -1.29 -6.15
N THR A 451 -19.84 -1.20 -6.72
CA THR A 451 -21.12 -1.33 -6.02
C THR A 451 -21.57 -2.77 -5.78
N HIS A 452 -21.02 -3.76 -6.51
CA HIS A 452 -21.47 -5.15 -6.49
C HIS A 452 -20.31 -6.10 -6.20
N ARG A 453 -20.05 -6.36 -4.92
CA ARG A 453 -18.91 -7.19 -4.45
C ARG A 453 -18.89 -8.60 -5.04
N GLN A 454 -20.05 -9.20 -5.30
CA GLN A 454 -20.19 -10.51 -5.93
C GLN A 454 -19.63 -10.59 -7.36
N THR A 455 -19.37 -9.44 -7.99
CA THR A 455 -18.75 -9.37 -9.32
C THR A 455 -17.23 -9.34 -9.26
N TRP A 456 -16.66 -9.16 -8.06
CA TRP A 456 -15.22 -8.96 -7.89
C TRP A 456 -14.45 -10.25 -8.15
N ARG A 457 -13.36 -10.12 -8.90
CA ARG A 457 -12.47 -11.22 -9.28
C ARG A 457 -11.05 -10.69 -9.47
N TYR A 458 -10.05 -11.54 -9.27
CA TYR A 458 -8.68 -11.26 -9.70
C TYR A 458 -8.56 -11.49 -11.20
N ALA A 459 -8.34 -10.42 -11.95
CA ALA A 459 -8.25 -10.44 -13.41
C ALA A 459 -7.39 -9.26 -13.87
N PRO A 460 -6.06 -9.35 -13.71
CA PRO A 460 -5.15 -8.26 -14.03
C PRO A 460 -5.23 -7.85 -15.51
N GLU A 461 -5.02 -6.57 -15.74
CA GLU A 461 -4.91 -5.97 -17.06
C GLU A 461 -3.49 -6.04 -17.63
N ASN A 462 -3.36 -5.61 -18.89
CA ASN A 462 -2.10 -5.56 -19.61
C ASN A 462 -1.06 -4.67 -18.89
N ASP A 463 -1.46 -3.54 -18.33
CA ASP A 463 -0.55 -2.62 -17.66
C ASP A 463 0.11 -3.25 -16.42
N LEU A 464 -0.68 -3.94 -15.59
CA LEU A 464 -0.14 -4.65 -14.44
C LEU A 464 0.71 -5.85 -14.88
N LEU A 465 0.28 -6.59 -15.91
CA LEU A 465 1.05 -7.70 -16.44
C LEU A 465 2.41 -7.23 -16.98
N ALA A 466 2.46 -6.09 -17.67
CA ALA A 466 3.70 -5.47 -18.14
C ALA A 466 4.62 -5.10 -16.96
N ALA A 467 4.09 -4.45 -15.93
CA ALA A 467 4.84 -4.09 -14.73
C ALA A 467 5.39 -5.33 -13.99
N LEU A 468 4.59 -6.40 -13.89
CA LEU A 468 5.02 -7.67 -13.30
C LEU A 468 6.16 -8.33 -14.09
N VAL A 469 6.11 -8.28 -15.43
CA VAL A 469 7.22 -8.78 -16.27
C VAL A 469 8.46 -7.92 -16.09
N GLN A 470 8.33 -6.59 -16.00
CA GLN A 470 9.47 -5.69 -15.76
C GLN A 470 10.16 -5.98 -14.43
N VAL A 471 9.41 -6.08 -13.33
CA VAL A 471 10.01 -6.39 -12.02
C VAL A 471 10.57 -7.81 -11.97
N ALA A 472 9.90 -8.81 -12.55
CA ALA A 472 10.42 -10.17 -12.62
C ALA A 472 11.76 -10.21 -13.39
N THR A 473 11.83 -9.51 -14.52
CA THR A 473 13.05 -9.40 -15.31
C THR A 473 14.16 -8.72 -14.51
N ALA A 474 13.88 -7.60 -13.85
CA ALA A 474 14.85 -6.90 -13.00
C ALA A 474 15.30 -7.74 -11.78
N ARG A 475 14.45 -8.65 -11.31
CA ARG A 475 14.72 -9.54 -10.16
C ARG A 475 15.53 -10.78 -10.50
N LEU A 476 15.30 -11.35 -11.68
CA LEU A 476 15.91 -12.60 -12.15
C LEU A 476 17.16 -12.37 -13.02
N SER A 477 17.40 -11.11 -13.38
CA SER A 477 18.60 -10.64 -14.08
C SER A 477 19.69 -10.20 -13.11
N GLY A 478 20.93 -10.13 -13.60
CA GLY A 478 22.01 -9.43 -12.90
C GLY A 478 21.79 -7.90 -12.94
N PRO A 479 22.39 -7.13 -12.02
CA PRO A 479 22.37 -5.67 -12.09
C PRO A 479 22.85 -5.17 -13.47
N ASN A 480 22.13 -4.22 -14.07
CA ASN A 480 22.41 -3.67 -15.40
C ASN A 480 22.39 -4.69 -16.56
N GLN A 481 21.84 -5.89 -16.35
CA GLN A 481 21.84 -6.96 -17.36
C GLN A 481 20.45 -7.53 -17.56
N LEU A 482 19.47 -6.68 -17.93
CA LEU A 482 18.11 -7.09 -18.23
C LEU A 482 18.12 -8.14 -19.36
N ARG A 483 17.98 -9.41 -18.98
CA ARG A 483 17.94 -10.54 -19.91
C ARG A 483 16.51 -11.05 -20.04
N PRO A 484 16.11 -11.58 -21.19
CA PRO A 484 14.83 -12.25 -21.31
C PRO A 484 14.74 -13.41 -20.31
N ILE A 485 13.59 -13.55 -19.65
CA ILE A 485 13.34 -14.60 -18.64
C ILE A 485 12.49 -15.72 -19.24
N LYS A 486 12.68 -16.96 -18.79
CA LYS A 486 11.84 -18.07 -19.25
C LYS A 486 10.43 -17.94 -18.67
N LEU A 487 9.41 -18.41 -19.41
CA LEU A 487 8.04 -18.40 -18.92
C LEU A 487 7.88 -19.12 -17.57
N ARG A 488 8.55 -20.27 -17.39
CA ARG A 488 8.52 -21.01 -16.12
C ARG A 488 9.10 -20.20 -14.97
N GLU A 489 10.23 -19.53 -15.18
CA GLU A 489 10.85 -18.68 -14.15
C GLU A 489 9.93 -17.51 -13.77
N PHE A 490 9.17 -16.98 -14.74
CA PHE A 490 8.17 -15.94 -14.47
C PHE A 490 6.99 -16.47 -13.65
N LEU A 491 6.44 -17.65 -14.00
CA LEU A 491 5.36 -18.28 -13.23
C LEU A 491 5.81 -18.64 -11.81
N ASP A 492 7.00 -19.20 -11.66
CA ASP A 492 7.59 -19.51 -10.36
C ASP A 492 7.81 -18.23 -9.54
N PHE A 493 8.31 -17.15 -10.17
CA PHE A 493 8.43 -15.85 -9.53
C PHE A 493 7.08 -15.32 -9.03
N LEU A 494 6.04 -15.34 -9.88
CA LEU A 494 4.70 -14.89 -9.50
C LEU A 494 4.13 -15.69 -8.32
N LYS A 495 4.30 -17.02 -8.34
CA LYS A 495 3.83 -17.91 -7.29
C LYS A 495 4.60 -17.73 -5.99
N GLU A 496 5.93 -17.78 -6.04
CA GLU A 496 6.77 -17.70 -4.83
C GLU A 496 6.75 -16.32 -4.19
N ARG A 497 6.75 -15.24 -5.00
CA ARG A 497 6.84 -13.86 -4.49
C ARG A 497 5.49 -13.27 -4.09
N TYR A 498 4.44 -13.57 -4.86
CA TYR A 498 3.13 -12.93 -4.72
C TYR A 498 1.99 -13.92 -4.42
N GLY A 499 2.24 -15.23 -4.48
CA GLY A 499 1.18 -16.23 -4.37
C GLY A 499 0.24 -16.25 -5.57
N ILE A 500 0.62 -15.64 -6.70
CA ILE A 500 -0.21 -15.61 -7.90
C ILE A 500 -0.19 -16.98 -8.57
N LEU A 501 -1.37 -17.53 -8.84
CA LEU A 501 -1.58 -18.79 -9.54
C LEU A 501 -2.21 -18.51 -10.91
N VAL A 502 -1.59 -19.05 -11.96
CA VAL A 502 -2.07 -18.91 -13.34
C VAL A 502 -2.39 -20.28 -13.94
N ASP A 503 -1.47 -21.23 -13.79
CA ASP A 503 -1.46 -22.53 -14.46
C ASP A 503 -1.90 -23.70 -13.55
N THR A 504 -2.18 -23.42 -12.29
CA THR A 504 -2.53 -24.40 -11.27
C THR A 504 -3.77 -23.93 -10.49
N PRO A 505 -4.77 -24.79 -10.22
CA PRO A 505 -5.90 -24.42 -9.39
C PRO A 505 -5.48 -24.16 -7.92
N PRO A 506 -6.19 -23.30 -7.17
CA PRO A 506 -5.97 -23.15 -5.74
C PRO A 506 -6.45 -24.40 -4.97
N ALA A 507 -5.94 -24.59 -3.75
CA ALA A 507 -6.11 -25.82 -2.97
C ALA A 507 -7.54 -26.39 -2.86
N PRO A 508 -8.61 -25.60 -2.62
CA PRO A 508 -9.95 -26.16 -2.49
C PRO A 508 -10.57 -26.64 -3.82
N PHE A 509 -9.90 -26.41 -4.96
CA PHE A 509 -10.39 -26.78 -6.28
C PHE A 509 -9.60 -27.94 -6.86
N GLU A 510 -10.14 -29.14 -6.67
CA GLU A 510 -9.54 -30.39 -7.13
C GLU A 510 -10.32 -30.97 -8.32
N GLY A 511 -9.61 -31.72 -9.17
CA GLY A 511 -10.22 -32.43 -10.30
C GLY A 511 -9.73 -31.98 -11.67
N ALA A 512 -9.94 -32.85 -12.67
CA ALA A 512 -9.43 -32.65 -14.03
C ALA A 512 -10.00 -31.40 -14.72
N GLU A 513 -11.24 -31.02 -14.39
CA GLU A 513 -11.91 -29.83 -14.93
C GLU A 513 -11.28 -28.51 -14.49
N TYR A 514 -10.87 -28.37 -13.23
CA TYR A 514 -10.18 -27.19 -12.73
C TYR A 514 -8.75 -27.11 -13.24
N ALA A 515 -8.07 -28.26 -13.38
CA ALA A 515 -6.77 -28.34 -14.03
C ALA A 515 -6.84 -27.95 -15.53
N ALA A 516 -7.89 -28.38 -16.24
CA ALA A 516 -8.13 -27.97 -17.63
C ALA A 516 -8.39 -26.46 -17.74
N ALA A 517 -9.20 -25.91 -16.83
CA ALA A 517 -9.46 -24.47 -16.78
C ALA A 517 -8.20 -23.64 -16.51
N ALA A 518 -7.30 -24.11 -15.64
CA ALA A 518 -6.02 -23.46 -15.38
C ALA A 518 -5.08 -23.50 -16.60
N ARG A 519 -5.11 -24.58 -17.39
CA ARG A 519 -4.38 -24.65 -18.67
C ARG A 519 -4.94 -23.66 -19.70
N ASP A 520 -6.25 -23.52 -19.78
CA ASP A 520 -6.89 -22.53 -20.67
C ASP A 520 -6.59 -21.09 -20.24
N ASN A 521 -6.54 -20.86 -18.92
CA ASN A 521 -6.13 -19.59 -18.36
C ASN A 521 -4.68 -19.22 -18.72
N LEU A 522 -3.76 -20.19 -18.62
CA LEU A 522 -2.37 -20.01 -19.06
C LEU A 522 -2.29 -19.67 -20.56
N ARG A 523 -3.06 -20.36 -21.41
CA ARG A 523 -3.15 -20.05 -22.85
C ARG A 523 -3.66 -18.63 -23.09
N ALA A 524 -4.67 -18.19 -22.34
CA ALA A 524 -5.21 -16.83 -22.43
C ALA A 524 -4.16 -15.78 -22.02
N MET A 525 -3.39 -16.03 -20.94
CA MET A 525 -2.28 -15.17 -20.55
C MET A 525 -1.22 -15.07 -21.64
N LEU A 526 -0.81 -16.20 -22.23
CA LEU A 526 0.15 -16.25 -23.33
C LEU A 526 -0.33 -15.46 -24.56
N GLY A 527 -1.62 -15.58 -24.89
CA GLY A 527 -2.24 -14.79 -25.95
C GLY A 527 -2.11 -13.28 -25.71
N ARG A 528 -2.35 -12.81 -24.48
CA ARG A 528 -2.16 -11.40 -24.12
C ARG A 528 -0.70 -10.97 -24.17
N LEU A 529 0.23 -11.77 -23.65
CA LEU A 529 1.66 -11.47 -23.67
C LEU A 529 2.20 -11.33 -25.11
N ARG A 530 1.69 -12.13 -26.06
CA ARG A 530 1.97 -12.01 -27.50
C ARG A 530 1.42 -10.71 -28.08
N GLN A 531 0.15 -10.38 -27.80
CA GLN A 531 -0.47 -9.14 -28.26
C GLN A 531 0.26 -7.88 -27.75
N MET A 532 0.85 -7.96 -26.56
CA MET A 532 1.65 -6.88 -25.97
C MET A 532 3.08 -6.80 -26.53
N GLY A 533 3.51 -7.75 -27.38
CA GLY A 533 4.88 -7.81 -27.90
C GLY A 533 5.95 -8.19 -26.86
N ILE A 534 5.54 -8.61 -25.66
CA ILE A 534 6.41 -9.12 -24.58
C ILE A 534 6.92 -10.51 -24.93
N PHE A 535 6.11 -11.26 -25.68
CA PHE A 535 6.40 -12.63 -26.08
C PHE A 535 6.56 -12.69 -27.59
N ARG A 536 7.80 -12.85 -28.06
CA ARG A 536 8.14 -12.80 -29.50
C ARG A 536 8.30 -14.19 -30.14
N ASP A 537 8.40 -15.24 -29.34
CA ASP A 537 8.62 -16.60 -29.84
C ASP A 537 7.30 -17.23 -30.33
N LEU A 538 7.35 -17.74 -31.57
CA LEU A 538 6.27 -18.52 -32.20
C LEU A 538 6.33 -20.02 -31.86
N SER A 539 7.31 -20.45 -31.06
CA SER A 539 7.47 -21.86 -30.67
C SER A 539 6.42 -22.28 -29.65
N ASP A 540 5.83 -23.47 -29.83
CA ASP A 540 4.86 -24.07 -28.89
C ASP A 540 5.54 -24.75 -27.69
N ASP A 541 6.87 -24.82 -27.64
CA ASP A 541 7.61 -25.46 -26.54
C ASP A 541 7.77 -24.52 -25.34
N PHE A 542 7.12 -24.87 -24.23
CA PHE A 542 7.21 -24.18 -22.93
C PHE A 542 8.64 -23.97 -22.42
N THR A 543 9.60 -24.81 -22.82
CA THR A 543 10.99 -24.75 -22.34
C THR A 543 11.86 -23.74 -23.09
N VAL A 544 11.46 -23.32 -24.28
CA VAL A 544 12.22 -22.43 -25.18
C VAL A 544 11.72 -20.99 -25.11
N GLN A 545 10.45 -20.80 -24.73
CA GLN A 545 9.74 -19.52 -24.71
C GLN A 545 10.31 -18.48 -23.73
N ARG A 546 10.66 -17.28 -24.25
CA ARG A 546 11.22 -16.17 -23.46
C ARG A 546 10.34 -14.93 -23.44
N LEU A 547 10.31 -14.26 -22.28
CA LEU A 547 9.64 -13.00 -22.04
C LEU A 547 10.63 -11.85 -22.11
N HIS A 548 10.29 -10.82 -22.87
CA HIS A 548 11.05 -9.59 -23.02
C HIS A 548 10.33 -8.46 -22.29
N ALA A 549 10.94 -7.94 -21.23
CA ALA A 549 10.37 -6.78 -20.55
C ALA A 549 10.28 -5.57 -21.51
N PRO A 550 9.13 -4.85 -21.52
CA PRO A 550 9.03 -3.59 -22.24
C PRO A 550 10.17 -2.66 -21.84
N TYR A 551 10.77 -1.98 -22.83
CA TYR A 551 11.90 -1.06 -22.67
C TYR A 551 13.23 -1.70 -22.23
N ALA A 552 13.34 -3.03 -22.15
CA ALA A 552 14.60 -3.69 -21.80
C ALA A 552 15.63 -3.73 -22.94
N GLY A 553 15.18 -3.71 -24.20
CA GLY A 553 16.04 -3.70 -25.38
C GLY A 553 16.23 -2.28 -25.91
N THR A 554 17.36 -1.65 -25.61
CA THR A 554 17.81 -0.45 -26.31
C THR A 554 18.46 -0.84 -27.63
N GLU A 555 17.66 -1.13 -28.65
CA GLU A 555 17.92 -0.50 -29.95
C GLU A 555 17.02 0.72 -29.97
N HIS A 556 17.57 1.87 -29.59
CA HIS A 556 16.93 3.12 -29.92
C HIS A 556 16.83 3.15 -31.45
N VAL A 557 15.62 2.97 -31.99
CA VAL A 557 15.28 3.59 -33.26
C VAL A 557 15.46 5.08 -33.01
N LYS A 558 16.64 5.60 -33.34
CA LYS A 558 16.83 7.02 -33.60
C LYS A 558 15.84 7.34 -34.70
N VAL A 559 14.68 7.82 -34.32
CA VAL A 559 13.85 8.60 -35.24
C VAL A 559 14.65 9.88 -35.38
N GLU A 560 15.46 9.95 -36.43
CA GLU A 560 15.96 11.21 -36.94
C GLU A 560 14.73 12.09 -37.20
N ALA A 561 14.62 13.16 -36.43
CA ALA A 561 13.70 14.27 -36.68
C ALA A 561 14.55 15.51 -36.93
#